data_AF-A0A9Q0N547-F1
#
_entry.id   AF-A0A9Q0N547-F1
#
_cell.length_a   1.000
_cell.length_b   1.000
_cell.length_c   1.000
_cell.angle_alpha   90.00
_cell.angle_beta   90.00
_cell.angle_gamma   90.00
#
_symmetry.space_group_name_H-M   'P 1'
#
loop_
_entity.id
_entity.type
_entity.pdbx_description
1 polymer ?
#
loop_
_entity_poly.entity_id
_entity_poly.type
_entity_poly.pdbx_seq_one_letter_code
_entity_poly.pdbx_strand_id
1 'polypeptide(L)'
;MKPNDGKRKMDESDDDFISGTPQDKRSKKMHRKKRTKSSCDFIETLEPEEKSSSVKDDVLEQNVNELFDGIDFLDDFNCDFGDVQVKCDQTDGKGNLDLSVWKRCVVTSVERLGSEVLLLVREENTTNEAKCLLQGAWINSNVDINDIVSLIAEWSEKNRCFCVNDQSGFIVTSPDYLVSGTSVVGSLFCRRKGVLAERFSGIDCNNKIMAIGSIVHEIFQITLKRQLSKLDDVMSICEEMLRSHQMVYMLYETQMSVDEVRAEMKKFAHRIVEFVARYVTQMEKTFEKSSFNGTIDRIDDIEENIWIPRLGLKGKVDVSVRVKKKNVLTSMPLEIKTGKSSFSLEHKGQVMLYQMMMSEMGGEPIDSGLLLYLREGVMKEVNINRHEKRGLIMLRNEVASYGARSELTDRIKKNMEISAEEREIFVAPDLPEPINHPSACSKCAYNSLCCSFLSRDESLVSHPLKQLHQQISTLTSSHIDYFIKWNGLLALEEEQLSNENQIKNMWLRAPEIRAANGQSVINLMVVDDVVEVEDHYLHNFQQKSSSEQVGDLTFTGITPGEYLRVSSSNRIAIAAGRVVSINKNTITMSLER
;
A
#
# COMPACT_ATOMS: atom_id res chain seq x y z
N MET A 1 18.40 12.91 -55.49
CA MET A 1 17.67 13.56 -56.61
C MET A 1 16.53 14.39 -56.03
N LYS A 2 16.10 15.46 -56.72
CA LYS A 2 15.09 16.42 -56.24
C LYS A 2 13.63 15.91 -56.43
N PRO A 3 12.64 16.54 -55.77
CA PRO A 3 11.22 16.12 -55.76
C PRO A 3 10.34 16.87 -56.78
N ASN A 4 9.05 16.50 -56.83
CA ASN A 4 7.89 17.31 -57.26
C ASN A 4 6.77 17.01 -56.23
N ASP A 5 6.08 17.92 -55.54
CA ASP A 5 5.62 19.30 -55.80
C ASP A 5 4.37 19.39 -56.71
N GLY A 6 3.32 20.06 -56.22
CA GLY A 6 1.96 20.03 -56.80
C GLY A 6 0.89 20.77 -55.97
N LYS A 7 0.95 22.10 -55.94
CA LYS A 7 0.06 23.00 -55.17
C LYS A 7 -1.26 23.37 -55.87
N ARG A 8 -2.14 24.03 -55.08
CA ARG A 8 -3.31 24.92 -55.42
C ARG A 8 -4.68 24.21 -55.44
N LYS A 9 -5.78 24.87 -55.04
CA LYS A 9 -6.04 26.33 -54.88
C LYS A 9 -7.13 26.61 -53.82
N MET A 10 -7.10 27.81 -53.22
CA MET A 10 -8.26 28.43 -52.53
C MET A 10 -9.19 29.04 -53.58
N ASP A 11 -10.45 29.29 -53.21
CA ASP A 11 -11.23 30.47 -53.64
C ASP A 11 -12.20 30.85 -52.48
N GLU A 12 -12.40 32.14 -52.26
CA GLU A 12 -13.21 32.77 -51.19
C GLU A 12 -14.53 33.36 -51.76
N SER A 13 -15.24 34.16 -50.95
CA SER A 13 -16.35 35.09 -51.26
C SER A 13 -17.78 34.53 -51.36
N ASP A 14 -18.84 35.27 -51.01
CA ASP A 14 -19.11 36.30 -49.96
C ASP A 14 -20.61 36.66 -50.04
N ASP A 15 -21.16 37.34 -49.01
CA ASP A 15 -22.37 38.20 -49.04
C ASP A 15 -23.77 37.55 -49.38
N ASP A 16 -24.95 38.02 -48.92
CA ASP A 16 -25.30 39.10 -47.97
C ASP A 16 -26.74 39.01 -47.40
N PHE A 17 -26.95 39.65 -46.22
CA PHE A 17 -28.09 40.50 -45.75
C PHE A 17 -29.57 40.28 -46.26
N ILE A 18 -30.68 40.43 -45.49
CA ILE A 18 -31.16 41.64 -44.76
C ILE A 18 -32.43 41.36 -43.87
N SER A 19 -32.66 42.25 -42.88
CA SER A 19 -33.79 42.51 -41.91
C SER A 19 -35.26 42.05 -42.16
N GLY A 20 -36.24 42.15 -41.22
CA GLY A 20 -36.27 42.50 -39.77
C GLY A 20 -37.58 43.18 -39.27
N THR A 21 -37.83 43.20 -37.93
CA THR A 21 -38.64 44.20 -37.13
C THR A 21 -40.18 44.38 -37.34
N PRO A 22 -40.96 45.15 -36.51
CA PRO A 22 -40.98 45.34 -35.02
C PRO A 22 -42.40 45.53 -34.34
N GLN A 23 -42.43 45.84 -33.01
CA GLN A 23 -43.42 46.69 -32.25
C GLN A 23 -44.84 46.12 -31.89
N ASP A 24 -45.60 46.54 -30.84
CA ASP A 24 -45.44 47.55 -29.76
C ASP A 24 -46.33 47.33 -28.47
N LYS A 25 -45.90 47.90 -27.32
CA LYS A 25 -46.62 48.46 -26.11
C LYS A 25 -48.12 48.15 -25.75
N ARG A 26 -48.42 47.95 -24.43
CA ARG A 26 -49.09 48.89 -23.44
C ARG A 26 -49.85 48.26 -22.24
N SER A 27 -49.86 49.03 -21.14
CA SER A 27 -50.25 48.80 -19.73
C SER A 27 -51.75 48.76 -19.31
N LYS A 28 -52.07 48.20 -18.11
CA LYS A 28 -52.70 48.90 -16.93
C LYS A 28 -53.20 48.03 -15.72
N LYS A 29 -52.83 48.49 -14.49
CA LYS A 29 -53.59 48.63 -13.21
C LYS A 29 -54.09 47.46 -12.30
N MET A 30 -53.66 47.56 -11.02
CA MET A 30 -54.40 47.37 -9.72
C MET A 30 -54.73 45.91 -9.29
N HIS A 31 -54.62 45.51 -8.00
CA HIS A 31 -54.94 46.22 -6.74
C HIS A 31 -54.09 45.80 -5.49
N ARG A 32 -53.90 46.76 -4.54
CA ARG A 32 -53.81 46.64 -3.05
C ARG A 32 -53.66 45.21 -2.46
N LYS A 33 -52.65 44.87 -1.65
CA LYS A 33 -52.21 45.45 -0.34
C LYS A 33 -50.70 45.17 -0.11
N LYS A 34 -50.01 45.26 1.05
CA LYS A 34 -50.37 45.37 2.49
C LYS A 34 -49.56 46.46 3.24
N ARG A 35 -48.60 46.06 4.10
CA ARG A 35 -47.86 46.76 5.19
C ARG A 35 -46.94 45.70 5.83
N THR A 36 -45.75 45.93 6.41
CA THR A 36 -44.92 47.10 6.84
C THR A 36 -43.49 46.58 6.90
N LYS A 37 -42.40 47.20 6.41
CA LYS A 37 -41.84 48.57 6.46
C LYS A 37 -41.24 49.00 7.81
N SER A 38 -39.91 48.84 7.91
CA SER A 38 -38.88 49.71 8.51
C SER A 38 -37.54 49.10 8.00
N SER A 39 -36.65 49.70 7.20
CA SER A 39 -36.18 51.09 6.98
C SER A 39 -35.57 51.69 8.27
N CYS A 40 -34.44 52.39 8.26
CA CYS A 40 -33.78 53.22 7.24
C CYS A 40 -32.23 53.01 7.32
N ASP A 41 -31.47 52.95 6.21
CA ASP A 41 -30.90 54.06 5.40
C ASP A 41 -29.64 54.69 6.08
N PHE A 42 -28.57 55.18 5.43
CA PHE A 42 -28.18 55.39 4.02
C PHE A 42 -26.66 55.74 3.97
N ILE A 43 -25.94 55.54 2.85
CA ILE A 43 -24.84 56.38 2.27
C ILE A 43 -23.61 56.74 3.19
N GLU A 44 -22.33 56.70 2.79
CA GLU A 44 -21.64 57.11 1.55
C GLU A 44 -20.26 56.42 1.36
N THR A 45 -19.59 56.71 0.23
CA THR A 45 -18.26 56.24 -0.21
C THR A 45 -17.07 56.86 0.53
N LEU A 46 -16.07 56.05 0.90
CA LEU A 46 -14.65 56.47 1.05
C LEU A 46 -13.68 55.29 0.77
N GLU A 47 -12.70 55.53 -0.11
CA GLU A 47 -11.40 54.82 -0.20
C GLU A 47 -10.29 55.86 0.08
N PRO A 48 -9.03 55.48 0.33
CA PRO A 48 -8.48 54.27 0.96
C PRO A 48 -7.53 54.61 2.14
N GLU A 49 -7.08 53.62 2.92
CA GLU A 49 -5.70 53.66 3.49
C GLU A 49 -5.26 52.27 4.02
N GLU A 50 -3.96 51.98 3.92
CA GLU A 50 -3.36 50.70 4.32
C GLU A 50 -3.16 50.58 5.84
N LYS A 51 -3.48 49.41 6.41
CA LYS A 51 -2.65 48.82 7.50
C LYS A 51 -2.90 47.33 7.72
N SER A 52 -1.79 46.64 7.92
CA SER A 52 -1.64 45.20 8.14
C SER A 52 -2.38 44.64 9.36
N SER A 53 -2.98 43.45 9.24
CA SER A 53 -3.02 42.47 10.34
C SER A 53 -3.25 41.02 9.85
N SER A 54 -2.18 40.38 9.41
CA SER A 54 -2.14 38.94 9.12
C SER A 54 -1.84 38.14 10.39
N VAL A 55 -2.87 37.74 11.16
CA VAL A 55 -2.87 36.59 12.10
C VAL A 55 -4.33 36.19 12.34
N LYS A 56 -4.75 34.98 11.91
CA LYS A 56 -5.76 34.16 12.63
C LYS A 56 -6.08 32.76 12.11
N ASP A 57 -5.56 32.31 10.96
CA ASP A 57 -5.83 30.95 10.48
C ASP A 57 -4.87 29.88 11.04
N ASP A 58 -3.57 30.20 11.22
CA ASP A 58 -2.56 29.23 11.71
C ASP A 58 -2.85 28.69 13.13
N VAL A 59 -3.50 29.49 13.98
CA VAL A 59 -3.78 29.13 15.38
C VAL A 59 -4.87 28.06 15.50
N LEU A 60 -5.74 27.93 14.49
CA LEU A 60 -6.79 26.89 14.49
C LEU A 60 -6.25 25.53 14.02
N GLU A 61 -5.31 25.48 13.05
CA GLU A 61 -4.69 24.22 12.63
C GLU A 61 -3.67 23.68 13.66
N GLN A 62 -2.96 24.53 14.40
CA GLN A 62 -2.04 24.08 15.45
C GLN A 62 -2.76 23.39 16.61
N ASN A 63 -3.90 23.92 17.08
CA ASN A 63 -4.70 23.31 18.15
C ASN A 63 -5.31 21.95 17.76
N VAL A 64 -5.47 21.66 16.46
CA VAL A 64 -5.92 20.33 16.00
C VAL A 64 -4.76 19.33 16.09
N ASN A 65 -3.55 19.72 15.70
CA ASN A 65 -2.38 18.82 15.74
C ASN A 65 -1.94 18.46 17.17
N GLU A 66 -2.04 19.37 18.14
CA GLU A 66 -1.75 19.06 19.55
C GLU A 66 -2.78 18.09 20.17
N LEU A 67 -3.97 17.93 19.58
CA LEU A 67 -4.94 16.90 19.99
C LEU A 67 -4.59 15.49 19.49
N PHE A 68 -3.70 15.35 18.49
CA PHE A 68 -3.37 14.05 17.88
C PHE A 68 -2.08 13.40 18.42
N ASP A 69 -1.23 14.14 19.13
CA ASP A 69 0.00 13.58 19.73
C ASP A 69 -0.26 12.71 20.99
N GLY A 70 -1.52 12.55 21.40
CA GLY A 70 -1.96 11.71 22.53
C GLY A 70 -2.91 10.56 22.17
N ILE A 71 -3.19 10.30 20.89
CA ILE A 71 -4.09 9.22 20.47
C ILE A 71 -3.29 7.93 20.22
N ASP A 72 -3.40 7.00 21.15
CA ASP A 72 -2.91 5.62 20.97
C ASP A 72 -3.67 4.94 19.82
N PHE A 73 -3.01 3.97 19.17
CA PHE A 73 -3.47 3.37 17.90
C PHE A 73 -4.89 2.77 17.89
N LEU A 74 -5.54 2.56 19.05
CA LEU A 74 -6.76 1.75 19.23
C LEU A 74 -7.63 2.19 20.43
N ASP A 75 -8.11 3.44 20.50
CA ASP A 75 -9.14 3.80 21.52
C ASP A 75 -10.48 3.06 21.30
N ASP A 76 -10.81 2.68 20.06
CA ASP A 76 -12.05 1.96 19.70
C ASP A 76 -12.10 0.48 20.18
N PHE A 77 -11.02 -0.05 20.77
CA PHE A 77 -10.96 -1.45 21.22
C PHE A 77 -10.97 -1.63 22.75
N ASN A 78 -10.96 -0.55 23.53
CA ASN A 78 -11.02 -0.59 24.99
C ASN A 78 -12.46 -0.75 25.50
N CYS A 79 -12.98 -1.98 25.43
CA CYS A 79 -14.14 -2.37 26.23
C CYS A 79 -13.67 -2.92 27.59
N ASP A 80 -13.75 -2.09 28.63
CA ASP A 80 -13.45 -2.46 30.01
C ASP A 80 -14.49 -3.45 30.56
N PHE A 81 -14.12 -4.73 30.64
CA PHE A 81 -14.95 -5.80 31.20
C PHE A 81 -14.17 -6.61 32.24
N GLY A 82 -14.72 -6.70 33.44
CA GLY A 82 -14.03 -7.23 34.62
C GLY A 82 -13.69 -8.73 34.56
N ASP A 83 -12.61 -9.09 35.26
CA ASP A 83 -12.03 -10.44 35.32
C ASP A 83 -13.06 -11.55 35.66
N VAL A 84 -13.38 -12.40 34.68
CA VAL A 84 -14.05 -13.69 34.91
C VAL A 84 -13.09 -14.82 34.51
N GLN A 85 -12.45 -15.43 35.52
CA GLN A 85 -11.55 -16.56 35.29
C GLN A 85 -12.33 -17.86 35.02
N VAL A 86 -12.37 -18.28 33.76
CA VAL A 86 -12.85 -19.62 33.37
C VAL A 86 -11.73 -20.63 33.60
N LYS A 87 -12.03 -21.75 34.28
CA LYS A 87 -11.07 -22.85 34.46
C LYS A 87 -11.07 -23.71 33.21
N CYS A 88 -9.98 -23.67 32.43
CA CYS A 88 -9.76 -24.61 31.34
C CYS A 88 -9.47 -26.02 31.90
N ASP A 89 -9.92 -27.06 31.20
CA ASP A 89 -9.92 -28.44 31.73
C ASP A 89 -8.52 -29.05 31.88
N GLN A 90 -8.35 -29.87 32.93
CA GLN A 90 -7.07 -30.37 33.45
C GLN A 90 -6.39 -31.43 32.55
N THR A 91 -5.98 -31.03 31.37
CA THR A 91 -5.18 -31.81 30.42
C THR A 91 -3.90 -31.05 30.10
N ASP A 92 -2.77 -31.74 30.01
CA ASP A 92 -1.49 -31.10 29.71
C ASP A 92 -1.47 -30.55 28.28
N GLY A 93 -1.74 -29.24 28.15
CA GLY A 93 -1.78 -28.53 26.86
C GLY A 93 -0.41 -28.33 26.21
N LYS A 94 0.66 -28.86 26.82
CA LYS A 94 2.00 -28.95 26.24
C LYS A 94 2.06 -30.16 25.32
N GLY A 95 1.31 -30.09 24.22
CA GLY A 95 1.45 -31.04 23.13
C GLY A 95 2.83 -30.97 22.48
N ASN A 96 3.08 -31.82 21.49
CA ASN A 96 4.41 -31.96 20.89
C ASN A 96 4.85 -30.75 20.02
N LEU A 97 4.00 -29.73 19.88
CA LEU A 97 4.31 -28.50 19.15
C LEU A 97 4.72 -27.38 20.11
N ASP A 98 5.93 -26.85 19.93
CA ASP A 98 6.36 -25.62 20.60
C ASP A 98 6.04 -24.38 19.74
N LEU A 99 5.25 -23.45 20.30
CA LEU A 99 4.86 -22.18 19.68
C LEU A 99 5.72 -20.99 20.15
N SER A 100 6.78 -21.22 20.93
CA SER A 100 7.72 -20.16 21.37
C SER A 100 8.47 -19.49 20.22
N VAL A 101 8.54 -20.15 19.06
CA VAL A 101 9.09 -19.67 17.78
C VAL A 101 7.96 -19.60 16.77
N TRP A 102 8.09 -18.75 15.75
CA TRP A 102 7.16 -18.72 14.61
C TRP A 102 6.89 -20.11 14.02
N LYS A 103 5.64 -20.56 14.14
CA LYS A 103 5.11 -21.81 13.57
C LYS A 103 3.96 -21.51 12.63
N ARG A 104 3.87 -22.31 11.56
CA ARG A 104 2.75 -22.31 10.63
C ARG A 104 1.83 -23.48 10.96
N CYS A 105 0.58 -23.16 11.30
CA CYS A 105 -0.38 -24.12 11.82
C CYS A 105 -1.71 -24.05 11.07
N VAL A 106 -2.39 -25.19 11.03
CA VAL A 106 -3.80 -25.31 10.64
C VAL A 106 -4.63 -25.37 11.92
N VAL A 107 -5.71 -24.60 11.96
CA VAL A 107 -6.64 -24.56 13.10
C VAL A 107 -7.57 -25.78 13.03
N THR A 108 -7.60 -26.61 14.07
CA THR A 108 -8.40 -27.85 14.11
C THR A 108 -9.67 -27.71 14.97
N SER A 109 -9.68 -26.83 15.98
CA SER A 109 -10.89 -26.41 16.68
C SER A 109 -10.81 -24.96 17.14
N VAL A 110 -11.98 -24.33 17.29
CA VAL A 110 -12.14 -22.96 17.79
C VAL A 110 -13.24 -22.95 18.85
N GLU A 111 -12.89 -22.59 20.09
CA GLU A 111 -13.82 -22.48 21.21
C GLU A 111 -13.80 -21.03 21.73
N ARG A 112 -14.92 -20.32 21.55
CA ARG A 112 -15.05 -18.91 21.98
C ARG A 112 -15.64 -18.87 23.40
N LEU A 113 -14.78 -18.65 24.40
CA LEU A 113 -15.07 -18.70 25.84
C LEU A 113 -15.44 -17.32 26.42
N GLY A 114 -16.20 -16.53 25.66
CA GLY A 114 -16.63 -15.18 26.06
C GLY A 114 -15.49 -14.16 25.99
N SER A 115 -14.61 -14.16 27.00
CA SER A 115 -13.46 -13.25 27.12
C SER A 115 -12.14 -13.84 26.60
N GLU A 116 -12.16 -15.04 26.05
CA GLU A 116 -10.98 -15.74 25.52
C GLU A 116 -11.39 -16.59 24.30
N VAL A 117 -10.45 -16.88 23.40
CA VAL A 117 -10.65 -17.86 22.31
C VAL A 117 -9.60 -18.94 22.40
N LEU A 118 -10.01 -20.17 22.68
CA LEU A 118 -9.14 -21.34 22.68
C LEU A 118 -9.09 -21.94 21.27
N LEU A 119 -7.89 -22.03 20.72
CA LEU A 119 -7.58 -22.69 19.46
C LEU A 119 -6.84 -23.99 19.74
N LEU A 120 -7.29 -25.09 19.14
CA LEU A 120 -6.43 -26.26 18.91
C LEU A 120 -5.78 -26.08 17.55
N VAL A 121 -4.45 -26.18 17.49
CA VAL A 121 -3.67 -25.94 16.27
C VAL A 121 -2.70 -27.08 16.01
N ARG A 122 -2.59 -27.49 14.74
CA ARG A 122 -1.69 -28.54 14.25
C ARG A 122 -0.67 -27.93 13.30
N GLU A 123 0.61 -28.25 13.47
CA GLU A 123 1.66 -27.81 12.54
C GLU A 123 1.45 -28.46 11.16
N GLU A 124 1.50 -27.65 10.08
CA GLU A 124 0.99 -28.04 8.74
C GLU A 124 1.58 -29.36 8.22
N ASN A 125 2.90 -29.53 8.39
CA ASN A 125 3.68 -30.68 7.90
C ASN A 125 3.82 -31.84 8.91
N THR A 126 3.19 -31.76 10.08
CA THR A 126 3.33 -32.80 11.13
C THR A 126 1.98 -33.15 11.77
N THR A 127 2.01 -34.12 12.69
CA THR A 127 0.89 -34.43 13.59
C THR A 127 1.09 -33.78 14.97
N ASN A 128 1.97 -32.78 15.09
CA ASN A 128 2.21 -32.09 16.35
C ASN A 128 1.11 -31.05 16.56
N GLU A 129 0.44 -31.14 17.71
CA GLU A 129 -0.64 -30.25 18.10
C GLU A 129 -0.28 -29.46 19.36
N ALA A 130 -0.88 -28.27 19.51
CA ALA A 130 -0.80 -27.46 20.71
C ALA A 130 -2.13 -26.73 20.96
N LYS A 131 -2.40 -26.41 22.23
CA LYS A 131 -3.48 -25.52 22.64
C LYS A 131 -2.94 -24.09 22.72
N CYS A 132 -3.59 -23.16 22.02
CA CYS A 132 -3.26 -21.74 21.99
C CYS A 132 -4.47 -20.91 22.42
N LEU A 133 -4.31 -20.06 23.44
CA LEU A 133 -5.36 -19.20 23.99
C LEU A 133 -5.15 -17.75 23.53
N LEU A 134 -6.12 -17.19 22.81
CA LEU A 134 -6.14 -15.78 22.44
C LEU A 134 -6.86 -14.96 23.52
N GLN A 135 -6.23 -13.87 23.95
CA GLN A 135 -6.71 -12.97 25.00
C GLN A 135 -6.53 -11.50 24.58
N GLY A 136 -7.27 -10.59 25.23
CA GLY A 136 -7.19 -9.16 24.94
C GLY A 136 -7.65 -8.84 23.51
N ALA A 137 -6.95 -7.94 22.82
CA ALA A 137 -7.37 -7.49 21.48
C ALA A 137 -7.45 -8.64 20.44
N TRP A 138 -6.73 -9.74 20.65
CA TRP A 138 -6.68 -10.89 19.75
C TRP A 138 -7.96 -11.73 19.69
N ILE A 139 -8.89 -11.57 20.65
CA ILE A 139 -10.22 -12.23 20.66
C ILE A 139 -11.00 -11.92 19.37
N ASN A 140 -10.78 -10.73 18.81
CA ASN A 140 -11.44 -10.23 17.60
C ASN A 140 -10.82 -10.77 16.29
N SER A 141 -9.81 -11.64 16.36
CA SER A 141 -9.22 -12.26 15.18
C SER A 141 -10.25 -13.16 14.48
N ASN A 142 -10.52 -12.90 13.20
CA ASN A 142 -11.38 -13.77 12.41
C ASN A 142 -10.63 -15.06 12.02
N VAL A 143 -10.95 -16.16 12.71
CA VAL A 143 -10.29 -17.46 12.63
C VAL A 143 -11.35 -18.56 12.74
N ASP A 144 -11.35 -19.45 11.76
CA ASP A 144 -12.25 -20.61 11.68
C ASP A 144 -11.49 -21.94 11.55
N ILE A 145 -12.24 -23.05 11.61
CA ILE A 145 -11.68 -24.39 11.48
C ILE A 145 -11.16 -24.61 10.05
N ASN A 146 -9.96 -25.19 9.95
CA ASN A 146 -9.11 -25.35 8.76
C ASN A 146 -8.42 -24.08 8.25
N ASP A 147 -8.58 -22.91 8.90
CA ASP A 147 -7.77 -21.73 8.55
C ASP A 147 -6.29 -22.00 8.80
N ILE A 148 -5.45 -21.44 7.92
CA ILE A 148 -3.99 -21.46 8.08
C ILE A 148 -3.56 -20.16 8.77
N VAL A 149 -2.76 -20.30 9.82
CA VAL A 149 -2.25 -19.20 10.65
C VAL A 149 -0.75 -19.33 10.86
N SER A 150 -0.04 -18.19 10.88
CA SER A 150 1.29 -18.13 11.49
C SER A 150 1.14 -17.66 12.93
N LEU A 151 1.76 -18.38 13.86
CA LEU A 151 1.65 -18.19 15.31
C LEU A 151 3.04 -18.09 15.94
N ILE A 152 3.17 -17.17 16.88
CA ILE A 152 4.20 -17.18 17.92
C ILE A 152 3.50 -16.87 19.24
N ALA A 153 3.77 -17.62 20.30
CA ALA A 153 3.01 -17.58 21.54
C ALA A 153 3.90 -17.92 22.75
N GLU A 154 3.55 -17.41 23.92
CA GLU A 154 4.30 -17.65 25.15
C GLU A 154 3.63 -18.75 25.98
N TRP A 155 4.42 -19.63 26.62
CA TRP A 155 3.87 -20.69 27.47
C TRP A 155 3.38 -20.13 28.81
N SER A 156 2.08 -20.24 29.07
CA SER A 156 1.46 -19.84 30.35
C SER A 156 1.38 -21.02 31.32
N GLU A 157 2.18 -20.98 32.39
CA GLU A 157 2.11 -22.00 33.45
C GLU A 157 0.75 -22.02 34.16
N LYS A 158 0.09 -20.86 34.30
CA LYS A 158 -1.23 -20.71 34.94
C LYS A 158 -2.31 -21.46 34.15
N ASN A 159 -2.30 -21.33 32.82
CA ASN A 159 -3.34 -21.89 31.95
C ASN A 159 -2.96 -23.25 31.36
N ARG A 160 -1.70 -23.71 31.55
CA ARG A 160 -1.12 -24.93 30.96
C ARG A 160 -1.27 -25.01 29.43
N CYS A 161 -1.18 -23.87 28.76
CA CYS A 161 -1.26 -23.74 27.32
C CYS A 161 -0.37 -22.58 26.82
N PHE A 162 -0.20 -22.47 25.51
CA PHE A 162 0.39 -21.28 24.92
C PHE A 162 -0.65 -20.15 24.89
N CYS A 163 -0.22 -18.91 25.12
CA CYS A 163 -1.06 -17.73 25.11
C CYS A 163 -0.55 -16.68 24.11
N VAL A 164 -1.50 -16.00 23.47
CA VAL A 164 -1.29 -14.79 22.67
C VAL A 164 -2.17 -13.69 23.26
N ASN A 165 -1.55 -12.63 23.76
CA ASN A 165 -2.21 -11.54 24.47
C ASN A 165 -1.60 -10.18 24.04
N ASP A 166 -2.04 -9.11 24.68
CA ASP A 166 -1.61 -7.75 24.34
C ASP A 166 -0.11 -7.50 24.54
N GLN A 167 0.54 -8.27 25.41
CA GLN A 167 1.96 -8.14 25.78
C GLN A 167 2.86 -9.17 25.10
N SER A 168 2.40 -10.40 24.85
CA SER A 168 3.20 -11.47 24.21
C SER A 168 2.47 -12.28 23.13
N GLY A 169 3.25 -12.82 22.19
CA GLY A 169 2.78 -13.57 21.02
C GLY A 169 2.21 -12.73 19.85
N PHE A 170 1.96 -13.35 18.71
CA PHE A 170 1.24 -12.76 17.56
C PHE A 170 0.52 -13.88 16.80
N ILE A 171 -0.65 -13.58 16.24
CA ILE A 171 -1.37 -14.43 15.29
C ILE A 171 -1.53 -13.68 13.95
N VAL A 172 -1.23 -14.36 12.85
CA VAL A 172 -1.32 -13.85 11.48
C VAL A 172 -2.21 -14.80 10.68
N THR A 173 -3.38 -14.34 10.25
CA THR A 173 -4.40 -15.16 9.56
C THR A 173 -4.19 -15.16 8.06
N SER A 174 -4.38 -16.27 7.35
CA SER A 174 -4.08 -16.35 5.90
C SER A 174 -2.68 -15.79 5.55
N PRO A 175 -1.58 -16.31 6.13
CA PRO A 175 -0.22 -15.76 5.97
C PRO A 175 0.30 -15.78 4.53
N ASP A 176 -0.25 -16.63 3.66
CA ASP A 176 0.12 -16.68 2.24
C ASP A 176 -0.43 -15.51 1.40
N TYR A 177 -1.42 -14.78 1.92
CA TYR A 177 -1.92 -13.57 1.29
C TYR A 177 -1.08 -12.37 1.73
N LEU A 178 -0.10 -12.01 0.90
CA LEU A 178 0.84 -10.93 1.18
C LEU A 178 0.17 -9.58 0.94
N VAL A 179 -0.26 -8.90 2.00
CA VAL A 179 -0.86 -7.56 1.94
C VAL A 179 0.24 -6.51 1.77
N SER A 180 0.03 -5.51 0.90
CA SER A 180 0.99 -4.41 0.78
C SER A 180 0.98 -3.52 2.03
N GLY A 181 2.17 -3.09 2.48
CA GLY A 181 2.27 -2.22 3.67
C GLY A 181 1.48 -0.91 3.52
N THR A 182 1.39 -0.38 2.30
CA THR A 182 0.58 0.79 1.94
C THR A 182 -0.92 0.54 2.09
N SER A 183 -1.45 -0.63 1.69
CA SER A 183 -2.86 -0.99 1.91
C SER A 183 -3.18 -1.20 3.39
N VAL A 184 -2.25 -1.79 4.17
CA VAL A 184 -2.42 -1.92 5.63
C VAL A 184 -2.57 -0.53 6.25
N VAL A 185 -1.64 0.40 6.04
CA VAL A 185 -1.75 1.73 6.67
C VAL A 185 -2.88 2.59 6.08
N GLY A 186 -3.16 2.47 4.78
CA GLY A 186 -4.28 3.16 4.13
C GLY A 186 -5.66 2.70 4.61
N SER A 187 -5.72 1.61 5.37
CA SER A 187 -6.91 1.11 6.05
C SER A 187 -7.09 1.65 7.49
N LEU A 188 -6.11 2.37 8.04
CA LEU A 188 -6.18 2.94 9.40
C LEU A 188 -7.44 3.80 9.61
N PHE A 189 -7.68 4.77 8.72
CA PHE A 189 -8.84 5.67 8.81
C PHE A 189 -10.12 5.06 8.23
N CYS A 190 -10.03 4.11 7.30
CA CYS A 190 -11.18 3.46 6.68
C CYS A 190 -10.83 2.06 6.19
N ARG A 191 -11.24 1.03 6.94
CA ARG A 191 -11.00 -0.39 6.60
C ARG A 191 -11.47 -0.71 5.18
N ARG A 192 -12.68 -0.28 4.82
CA ARG A 192 -13.28 -0.48 3.49
C ARG A 192 -12.45 0.13 2.36
N LYS A 193 -11.81 1.30 2.58
CA LYS A 193 -10.91 1.92 1.60
C LYS A 193 -9.69 1.04 1.34
N GLY A 194 -9.05 0.51 2.38
CA GLY A 194 -7.88 -0.35 2.22
C GLY A 194 -8.16 -1.64 1.45
N VAL A 195 -9.28 -2.30 1.74
CA VAL A 195 -9.73 -3.50 1.00
C VAL A 195 -10.04 -3.16 -0.46
N LEU A 196 -10.70 -2.03 -0.73
CA LEU A 196 -10.96 -1.58 -2.10
C LEU A 196 -9.68 -1.18 -2.84
N ALA A 197 -8.67 -0.60 -2.19
CA ALA A 197 -7.40 -0.22 -2.80
C ALA A 197 -6.54 -1.44 -3.19
N GLU A 198 -6.51 -2.50 -2.37
CA GLU A 198 -5.80 -3.74 -2.70
C GLU A 198 -6.53 -4.52 -3.83
N ARG A 199 -7.87 -4.52 -3.86
CA ARG A 199 -8.67 -5.20 -4.92
C ARG A 199 -8.75 -4.42 -6.23
N PHE A 200 -8.79 -3.08 -6.20
CA PHE A 200 -8.99 -2.20 -7.36
C PHE A 200 -7.86 -1.18 -7.51
N SER A 201 -6.62 -1.68 -7.54
CA SER A 201 -5.44 -0.85 -7.74
C SER A 201 -5.50 -0.07 -9.07
N GLY A 202 -5.01 1.18 -9.07
CA GLY A 202 -4.91 2.00 -10.28
C GLY A 202 -6.12 2.89 -10.60
N ILE A 203 -7.13 2.95 -9.72
CA ILE A 203 -8.25 3.90 -9.84
C ILE A 203 -7.83 5.33 -9.49
N ASP A 204 -6.87 5.48 -8.57
CA ASP A 204 -6.24 6.75 -8.26
C ASP A 204 -5.45 7.25 -9.48
N CYS A 205 -5.98 8.26 -10.18
CA CYS A 205 -5.38 8.74 -11.42
C CYS A 205 -4.04 9.45 -11.20
N ASN A 206 -3.09 9.22 -12.11
CA ASN A 206 -1.80 9.88 -12.10
C ASN A 206 -1.99 11.39 -12.26
N ASN A 207 -1.75 12.14 -11.19
CA ASN A 207 -1.98 13.58 -11.14
C ASN A 207 -0.65 14.33 -10.99
N LYS A 208 -0.67 15.65 -11.23
CA LYS A 208 0.54 16.50 -11.18
C LYS A 208 1.34 16.35 -9.87
N ILE A 209 0.69 16.09 -8.73
CA ILE A 209 1.37 15.94 -7.43
C ILE A 209 2.08 14.58 -7.36
N MET A 210 1.44 13.51 -7.85
CA MET A 210 2.05 12.17 -7.89
C MET A 210 3.23 12.11 -8.86
N ALA A 211 3.10 12.69 -10.06
CA ALA A 211 4.20 12.82 -11.03
C ALA A 211 5.42 13.54 -10.44
N ILE A 212 5.22 14.73 -9.86
CA ILE A 212 6.28 15.46 -9.13
C ILE A 212 6.86 14.61 -7.99
N GLY A 213 6.02 13.84 -7.29
CA GLY A 213 6.44 12.90 -6.26
C GLY A 213 7.42 11.85 -6.77
N SER A 214 7.06 11.11 -7.83
CA SER A 214 7.90 10.09 -8.45
C SER A 214 9.24 10.65 -8.94
N ILE A 215 9.22 11.79 -9.65
CA ILE A 215 10.44 12.45 -10.14
C ILE A 215 11.38 12.80 -8.98
N VAL A 216 10.85 13.33 -7.87
CA VAL A 216 11.66 13.70 -6.70
C VAL A 216 12.24 12.49 -5.97
N HIS A 217 11.49 11.37 -5.86
CA HIS A 217 12.02 10.12 -5.30
C HIS A 217 13.19 9.62 -6.16
N GLU A 218 13.01 9.54 -7.47
CA GLU A 218 14.02 9.03 -8.40
C GLU A 218 15.29 9.91 -8.42
N ILE A 219 15.16 11.23 -8.49
CA ILE A 219 16.31 12.16 -8.38
C ILE A 219 17.05 11.96 -7.05
N PHE A 220 16.33 11.81 -5.93
CA PHE A 220 16.94 11.58 -4.63
C PHE A 220 17.66 10.24 -4.56
N GLN A 221 17.04 9.17 -5.06
CA GLN A 221 17.61 7.82 -5.13
C GLN A 221 18.88 7.80 -6.00
N ILE A 222 18.85 8.39 -7.20
CA ILE A 222 20.02 8.50 -8.08
C ILE A 222 21.12 9.35 -7.42
N THR A 223 20.77 10.45 -6.74
CA THR A 223 21.72 11.28 -5.98
C THR A 223 22.45 10.47 -4.91
N LEU A 224 21.73 9.62 -4.17
CA LEU A 224 22.30 8.71 -3.18
C LEU A 224 23.15 7.60 -3.84
N LYS A 225 22.64 6.92 -4.88
CA LYS A 225 23.35 5.86 -5.65
C LYS A 225 24.68 6.37 -6.20
N ARG A 226 24.69 7.58 -6.80
CA ARG A 226 25.86 8.25 -7.39
C ARG A 226 26.69 9.05 -6.36
N GLN A 227 26.31 9.07 -5.08
CA GLN A 227 26.97 9.81 -3.97
C GLN A 227 27.24 11.30 -4.25
N LEU A 228 26.30 11.97 -4.90
CA LEU A 228 26.46 13.36 -5.35
C LEU A 228 26.15 14.35 -4.22
N SER A 229 26.90 15.46 -4.19
CA SER A 229 26.84 16.44 -3.09
C SER A 229 26.73 17.90 -3.55
N LYS A 230 26.66 18.17 -4.86
CA LYS A 230 26.52 19.53 -5.41
C LYS A 230 25.16 19.72 -6.08
N LEU A 231 24.67 20.95 -6.05
CA LEU A 231 23.40 21.33 -6.68
C LEU A 231 23.41 21.10 -8.20
N ASP A 232 24.52 21.44 -8.87
CA ASP A 232 24.63 21.27 -10.32
C ASP A 232 24.57 19.80 -10.74
N ASP A 233 25.16 18.90 -9.93
CA ASP A 233 25.10 17.46 -10.15
C ASP A 233 23.66 16.93 -10.03
N VAL A 234 22.92 17.36 -8.98
CA VAL A 234 21.50 16.99 -8.77
C VAL A 234 20.60 17.55 -9.89
N MET A 235 20.82 18.80 -10.32
CA MET A 235 20.10 19.39 -11.45
C MET A 235 20.45 18.71 -12.78
N SER A 236 21.66 18.17 -12.93
CA SER A 236 22.04 17.41 -14.14
C SER A 236 21.23 16.11 -14.29
N ILE A 237 20.93 15.42 -13.18
CA ILE A 237 20.03 14.25 -13.18
C ILE A 237 18.61 14.65 -13.63
N CYS A 238 18.09 15.78 -13.14
CA CYS A 238 16.79 16.28 -13.59
C CYS A 238 16.76 16.48 -15.12
N GLU A 239 17.81 17.04 -15.72
CA GLU A 239 17.90 17.22 -17.18
C GLU A 239 18.19 15.91 -17.95
N GLU A 240 18.78 14.89 -17.31
CA GLU A 240 18.93 13.53 -17.83
C GLU A 240 17.56 12.85 -17.92
N MET A 241 16.83 12.82 -16.80
CA MET A 241 15.47 12.26 -16.71
C MET A 241 14.45 12.95 -17.61
N LEU A 242 14.50 14.28 -17.74
CA LEU A 242 13.61 15.04 -18.64
C LEU A 242 13.81 14.71 -20.13
N ARG A 243 14.85 13.94 -20.49
CA ARG A 243 15.08 13.41 -21.85
C ARG A 243 14.65 11.95 -22.01
N SER A 244 14.25 11.25 -20.95
CA SER A 244 13.83 9.85 -21.04
C SER A 244 12.46 9.72 -21.72
N HIS A 245 12.25 8.64 -22.45
CA HIS A 245 10.98 8.37 -23.14
C HIS A 245 9.82 8.24 -22.14
N GLN A 246 10.05 7.59 -21.00
CA GLN A 246 9.05 7.42 -19.94
C GLN A 246 8.58 8.77 -19.36
N MET A 247 9.51 9.71 -19.16
CA MET A 247 9.19 11.04 -18.67
C MET A 247 8.28 11.80 -19.63
N VAL A 248 8.53 11.71 -20.94
CA VAL A 248 7.68 12.36 -21.97
C VAL A 248 6.23 11.87 -21.89
N TYR A 249 6.00 10.56 -21.70
CA TYR A 249 4.64 10.03 -21.52
C TYR A 249 3.99 10.54 -20.23
N MET A 250 4.70 10.52 -19.09
CA MET A 250 4.19 11.03 -17.81
C MET A 250 3.79 12.51 -17.86
N LEU A 251 4.61 13.36 -18.51
CA LEU A 251 4.32 14.79 -18.67
C LEU A 251 3.11 15.04 -19.59
N TYR A 252 2.95 14.21 -20.62
CA TYR A 252 1.79 14.26 -21.51
C TYR A 252 0.49 13.86 -20.79
N GLU A 253 0.49 12.74 -20.06
CA GLU A 253 -0.65 12.27 -19.25
C GLU A 253 -1.10 13.31 -18.22
N THR A 254 -0.14 13.91 -17.52
CA THR A 254 -0.42 14.89 -16.44
C THR A 254 -0.60 16.33 -16.94
N GLN A 255 -0.45 16.57 -18.25
CA GLN A 255 -0.52 17.89 -18.88
C GLN A 255 0.39 18.92 -18.21
N MET A 256 1.67 18.54 -18.02
CA MET A 256 2.71 19.37 -17.40
C MET A 256 3.73 19.83 -18.44
N SER A 257 4.14 21.10 -18.37
CA SER A 257 5.29 21.58 -19.13
C SER A 257 6.61 21.19 -18.47
N VAL A 258 7.66 21.05 -19.28
CA VAL A 258 9.03 20.81 -18.80
C VAL A 258 9.51 21.94 -17.87
N ASP A 259 9.08 23.18 -18.13
CA ASP A 259 9.44 24.34 -17.33
C ASP A 259 8.75 24.37 -15.95
N GLU A 260 7.48 23.92 -15.86
CA GLU A 260 6.80 23.68 -14.57
C GLU A 260 7.60 22.68 -13.71
N VAL A 261 7.99 21.55 -14.29
CA VAL A 261 8.75 20.51 -13.58
C VAL A 261 10.11 21.02 -13.14
N ARG A 262 10.87 21.66 -14.03
CA ARG A 262 12.18 22.26 -13.70
C ARG A 262 12.07 23.27 -12.55
N ALA A 263 11.01 24.08 -12.53
CA ALA A 263 10.78 25.06 -11.47
C ALA A 263 10.47 24.43 -10.10
N GLU A 264 9.73 23.31 -10.06
CA GLU A 264 9.53 22.55 -8.82
C GLU A 264 10.79 21.77 -8.42
N MET A 265 11.44 21.05 -9.34
CA MET A 265 12.64 20.26 -9.06
C MET A 265 13.76 21.11 -8.45
N LYS A 266 13.94 22.35 -8.92
CA LYS A 266 14.93 23.27 -8.34
C LYS A 266 14.70 23.51 -6.84
N LYS A 267 13.45 23.54 -6.36
CA LYS A 267 13.14 23.71 -4.93
C LYS A 267 13.56 22.48 -4.12
N PHE A 268 13.29 21.29 -4.64
CA PHE A 268 13.69 20.03 -4.02
C PHE A 268 15.20 19.80 -4.07
N ALA A 269 15.87 20.11 -5.18
CA ALA A 269 17.31 19.90 -5.35
C ALA A 269 18.16 20.56 -4.25
N HIS A 270 17.79 21.77 -3.81
CA HIS A 270 18.43 22.42 -2.65
C HIS A 270 18.28 21.60 -1.35
N ARG A 271 17.09 21.03 -1.10
CA ARG A 271 16.82 20.19 0.09
C ARG A 271 17.52 18.84 0.03
N ILE A 272 17.67 18.27 -1.16
CA ILE A 272 18.43 17.03 -1.38
C ILE A 272 19.91 17.26 -1.04
N VAL A 273 20.51 18.36 -1.51
CA VAL A 273 21.90 18.72 -1.18
C VAL A 273 22.07 18.98 0.32
N GLU A 274 21.16 19.72 0.95
CA GLU A 274 21.14 19.96 2.40
C GLU A 274 21.07 18.65 3.20
N PHE A 275 20.23 17.70 2.78
CA PHE A 275 20.14 16.37 3.38
C PHE A 275 21.48 15.60 3.28
N VAL A 276 22.11 15.57 2.10
CA VAL A 276 23.40 14.88 1.89
C VAL A 276 24.53 15.55 2.69
N ALA A 277 24.57 16.88 2.74
CA ALA A 277 25.54 17.65 3.52
C ALA A 277 25.45 17.34 5.03
N ARG A 278 24.21 17.25 5.55
CA ARG A 278 23.91 17.04 6.96
C ARG A 278 24.07 15.59 7.40
N TYR A 279 23.43 14.64 6.72
CA TYR A 279 23.29 13.26 7.22
C TYR A 279 24.28 12.27 6.63
N VAL A 280 24.81 12.49 5.42
CA VAL A 280 25.72 11.57 4.74
C VAL A 280 27.18 12.02 4.89
N THR A 281 27.50 13.23 4.44
CA THR A 281 28.90 13.73 4.41
C THR A 281 29.37 14.39 5.70
N GLN A 282 28.44 14.76 6.60
CA GLN A 282 28.71 15.39 7.91
C GLN A 282 29.52 16.70 7.83
N MET A 283 29.43 17.42 6.70
CA MET A 283 30.10 18.71 6.52
C MET A 283 29.54 19.80 7.45
N GLU A 284 28.27 19.64 7.85
CA GLU A 284 27.50 20.61 8.61
C GLU A 284 27.13 20.08 10.01
N LYS A 285 27.81 20.61 11.04
CA LYS A 285 27.71 20.10 12.44
C LYS A 285 26.82 20.94 13.37
N THR A 286 26.40 22.13 12.94
CA THR A 286 25.69 23.12 13.78
C THR A 286 24.32 23.42 13.21
N PHE A 287 23.34 22.57 13.52
CA PHE A 287 21.94 22.81 13.23
C PHE A 287 21.07 22.50 14.45
N GLU A 288 19.93 23.19 14.53
CA GLU A 288 18.97 23.07 15.63
C GLU A 288 18.45 21.65 15.81
N LYS A 289 17.86 21.39 16.99
CA LYS A 289 17.32 20.10 17.48
C LYS A 289 16.59 19.29 16.39
N SER A 290 17.32 18.53 15.59
CA SER A 290 16.74 17.46 14.79
C SER A 290 16.34 16.33 15.75
N SER A 291 15.17 15.76 15.50
CA SER A 291 14.66 14.59 16.21
C SER A 291 15.58 13.37 16.03
N PHE A 292 16.31 13.30 14.92
CA PHE A 292 17.36 12.32 14.66
C PHE A 292 18.76 12.94 14.84
N ASN A 293 19.63 12.20 15.53
CA ASN A 293 21.02 12.56 15.85
C ASN A 293 22.02 11.47 15.46
N GLY A 294 21.71 10.69 14.41
CA GLY A 294 22.64 9.73 13.80
C GLY A 294 23.19 10.25 12.47
N THR A 295 24.09 9.48 11.87
CA THR A 295 24.62 9.76 10.52
C THR A 295 24.48 8.52 9.65
N ILE A 296 24.24 8.71 8.35
CA ILE A 296 24.13 7.63 7.38
C ILE A 296 25.56 7.27 6.94
N ASP A 297 25.98 6.06 7.29
CA ASP A 297 27.31 5.51 6.99
C ASP A 297 27.39 5.02 5.54
N ARG A 298 26.31 4.36 5.06
CA ARG A 298 26.16 3.90 3.68
C ARG A 298 24.69 3.61 3.36
N ILE A 299 24.38 3.57 2.07
CA ILE A 299 23.15 2.98 1.53
C ILE A 299 23.41 1.48 1.34
N ASP A 300 22.53 0.62 1.88
CA ASP A 300 22.60 -0.84 1.72
C ASP A 300 21.78 -1.31 0.50
N ASP A 301 20.61 -0.70 0.21
CA ASP A 301 19.79 -0.94 -1.00
C ASP A 301 18.88 0.28 -1.28
N ILE A 302 18.31 0.38 -2.48
CA ILE A 302 17.35 1.41 -2.92
C ILE A 302 16.12 0.70 -3.50
N GLU A 303 14.91 1.18 -3.21
CA GLU A 303 13.67 0.59 -3.74
C GLU A 303 13.47 -0.89 -3.34
N GLU A 304 14.03 -1.34 -2.21
CA GLU A 304 14.19 -2.75 -1.81
C GLU A 304 12.86 -3.53 -1.71
N ASN A 305 12.71 -4.58 -2.52
CA ASN A 305 11.59 -5.52 -2.43
C ASN A 305 11.74 -6.46 -1.21
N ILE A 306 10.72 -6.50 -0.36
CA ILE A 306 10.68 -7.35 0.84
C ILE A 306 9.34 -8.09 0.93
N TRP A 307 9.39 -9.42 0.97
CA TRP A 307 8.23 -10.31 1.09
C TRP A 307 8.41 -11.20 2.33
N ILE A 308 7.53 -11.08 3.33
CA ILE A 308 7.59 -11.84 4.59
C ILE A 308 6.29 -12.65 4.76
N PRO A 309 6.25 -13.90 4.29
CA PRO A 309 5.06 -14.76 4.43
C PRO A 309 4.70 -15.07 5.88
N ARG A 310 5.66 -15.07 6.82
CA ARG A 310 5.37 -15.25 8.26
C ARG A 310 4.41 -14.19 8.80
N LEU A 311 4.59 -12.94 8.36
CA LEU A 311 3.73 -11.81 8.71
C LEU A 311 2.63 -11.56 7.67
N GLY A 312 2.61 -12.31 6.56
CA GLY A 312 1.72 -12.07 5.43
C GLY A 312 1.80 -10.65 4.87
N LEU A 313 3.01 -10.10 4.78
CA LEU A 313 3.29 -8.74 4.33
C LEU A 313 4.21 -8.71 3.10
N LYS A 314 3.99 -7.74 2.22
CA LYS A 314 4.89 -7.32 1.14
C LYS A 314 5.14 -5.81 1.20
N GLY A 315 6.33 -5.37 0.82
CA GLY A 315 6.68 -3.95 0.73
C GLY A 315 7.83 -3.69 -0.24
N LYS A 316 7.99 -2.39 -0.56
CA LYS A 316 9.08 -1.84 -1.37
C LYS A 316 9.64 -0.66 -0.57
N VAL A 317 10.81 -0.80 0.03
CA VAL A 317 11.42 0.21 0.91
C VAL A 317 12.13 1.25 0.04
N ASP A 318 11.78 2.53 0.14
CA ASP A 318 12.37 3.62 -0.66
C ASP A 318 13.91 3.57 -0.65
N VAL A 319 14.53 3.53 0.54
CA VAL A 319 15.97 3.36 0.72
C VAL A 319 16.24 2.57 2.00
N SER A 320 17.07 1.54 1.92
CA SER A 320 17.60 0.82 3.09
C SER A 320 18.97 1.37 3.44
N VAL A 321 19.12 1.96 4.63
CA VAL A 321 20.34 2.67 5.05
C VAL A 321 21.00 2.03 6.26
N ARG A 322 22.32 2.16 6.33
CA ARG A 322 23.10 1.84 7.53
C ARG A 322 23.43 3.13 8.26
N VAL A 323 23.00 3.21 9.51
CA VAL A 323 23.12 4.39 10.37
C VAL A 323 24.14 4.14 11.46
N LYS A 324 25.00 5.13 11.71
CA LYS A 324 25.88 5.20 12.87
C LYS A 324 25.24 6.08 13.95
N LYS A 325 24.83 5.47 15.07
CA LYS A 325 24.20 6.14 16.22
C LYS A 325 24.92 5.74 17.50
N LYS A 326 25.48 6.71 18.23
CA LYS A 326 26.28 6.48 19.47
C LYS A 326 27.40 5.42 19.29
N ASN A 327 28.06 5.41 18.14
CA ASN A 327 29.06 4.40 17.70
C ASN A 327 28.55 2.97 17.43
N VAL A 328 27.24 2.72 17.51
CA VAL A 328 26.63 1.48 17.01
C VAL A 328 26.23 1.68 15.55
N LEU A 329 26.46 0.67 14.71
CA LEU A 329 25.99 0.62 13.32
C LEU A 329 24.72 -0.24 13.25
N THR A 330 23.61 0.33 12.80
CA THR A 330 22.29 -0.34 12.71
C THR A 330 21.71 -0.16 11.32
N SER A 331 21.00 -1.16 10.80
CA SER A 331 20.19 -1.00 9.58
C SER A 331 18.88 -0.29 9.93
N MET A 332 18.38 0.57 9.03
CA MET A 332 17.11 1.27 9.17
C MET A 332 16.45 1.45 7.78
N PRO A 333 15.11 1.30 7.66
CA PRO A 333 14.40 1.79 6.50
C PRO A 333 14.34 3.32 6.52
N LEU A 334 14.51 3.96 5.37
CA LEU A 334 14.28 5.38 5.15
C LEU A 334 13.13 5.53 4.14
N GLU A 335 11.99 6.02 4.62
CA GLU A 335 10.82 6.36 3.80
C GLU A 335 10.84 7.84 3.43
N ILE A 336 10.50 8.14 2.18
CA ILE A 336 10.51 9.48 1.60
C ILE A 336 9.06 9.94 1.39
N LYS A 337 8.78 11.23 1.69
CA LYS A 337 7.52 11.90 1.37
C LYS A 337 7.78 13.27 0.76
N THR A 338 7.00 13.61 -0.26
CA THR A 338 7.16 14.84 -1.07
C THR A 338 6.10 15.91 -0.80
N GLY A 339 5.06 15.57 -0.02
CA GLY A 339 4.01 16.48 0.44
C GLY A 339 4.41 17.42 1.59
N LYS A 340 3.42 18.11 2.17
CA LYS A 340 3.59 18.83 3.46
C LYS A 340 3.99 17.85 4.57
N SER A 341 4.76 18.30 5.56
CA SER A 341 5.06 17.45 6.72
C SER A 341 3.85 17.29 7.65
N SER A 342 3.26 16.09 7.64
CA SER A 342 2.14 15.72 8.50
C SER A 342 2.56 14.82 9.66
N PHE A 343 3.58 13.99 9.47
CA PHE A 343 3.96 12.90 10.39
C PHE A 343 2.76 12.04 10.84
N SER A 344 1.80 11.84 9.93
CA SER A 344 0.57 11.08 10.18
C SER A 344 0.83 9.65 10.61
N LEU A 345 -0.15 9.05 11.29
CA LEU A 345 -0.10 7.63 11.67
C LEU A 345 0.05 6.71 10.46
N GLU A 346 -0.49 7.08 9.29
CA GLU A 346 -0.28 6.34 8.04
C GLU A 346 1.21 6.33 7.63
N HIS A 347 1.86 7.50 7.62
CA HIS A 347 3.28 7.61 7.24
C HIS A 347 4.20 6.99 8.29
N LYS A 348 3.92 7.15 9.59
CA LYS A 348 4.64 6.45 10.68
C LYS A 348 4.48 4.93 10.56
N GLY A 349 3.25 4.47 10.36
CA GLY A 349 2.89 3.05 10.23
C GLY A 349 3.59 2.35 9.07
N GLN A 350 3.85 3.05 7.96
CA GLN A 350 4.56 2.47 6.81
C GLN A 350 6.01 2.14 7.18
N VAL A 351 6.69 3.08 7.84
CA VAL A 351 8.06 2.88 8.37
C VAL A 351 8.07 1.78 9.45
N MET A 352 7.05 1.70 10.30
CA MET A 352 6.90 0.65 11.30
C MET A 352 6.75 -0.75 10.66
N LEU A 353 5.94 -0.89 9.62
CA LEU A 353 5.82 -2.14 8.86
C LEU A 353 7.14 -2.54 8.18
N TYR A 354 7.92 -1.57 7.70
CA TYR A 354 9.23 -1.84 7.11
C TYR A 354 10.24 -2.31 8.16
N GLN A 355 10.26 -1.70 9.36
CA GLN A 355 11.06 -2.18 10.50
C GLN A 355 10.71 -3.62 10.87
N MET A 356 9.41 -3.96 10.92
CA MET A 356 8.94 -5.33 11.19
C MET A 356 9.38 -6.32 10.11
N MET A 357 9.21 -5.96 8.84
CA MET A 357 9.58 -6.85 7.73
C MET A 357 11.09 -7.07 7.64
N MET A 358 11.89 -6.01 7.73
CA MET A 358 13.36 -6.11 7.70
C MET A 358 13.90 -6.90 8.90
N SER A 359 13.29 -6.76 10.09
CA SER A 359 13.68 -7.58 11.26
C SER A 359 13.47 -9.09 11.05
N GLU A 360 12.44 -9.48 10.29
CA GLU A 360 12.18 -10.89 9.95
C GLU A 360 13.06 -11.45 8.82
N MET A 361 13.81 -10.61 8.09
CA MET A 361 14.78 -11.05 7.07
C MET A 361 16.05 -11.68 7.69
N GLY A 362 16.23 -11.51 9.00
CA GLY A 362 17.39 -11.98 9.76
C GLY A 362 18.51 -10.94 9.86
N GLY A 363 19.27 -11.03 10.96
CA GLY A 363 20.24 -10.02 11.37
C GLY A 363 19.92 -9.51 12.77
N GLU A 364 20.42 -8.30 13.09
CA GLU A 364 20.07 -7.61 14.32
C GLU A 364 18.63 -7.03 14.23
N PRO A 365 17.87 -6.99 15.34
CA PRO A 365 16.56 -6.34 15.38
C PRO A 365 16.61 -4.87 14.92
N ILE A 366 15.60 -4.43 14.17
CA ILE A 366 15.47 -3.03 13.76
C ILE A 366 14.43 -2.34 14.64
N ASP A 367 14.93 -1.57 15.60
CA ASP A 367 14.12 -0.88 16.62
C ASP A 367 13.62 0.52 16.19
N SER A 368 14.20 1.09 15.13
CA SER A 368 13.78 2.38 14.57
C SER A 368 13.99 2.47 13.05
N GLY A 369 13.24 3.38 12.41
CA GLY A 369 13.39 3.77 11.02
C GLY A 369 13.35 5.29 10.84
N LEU A 370 13.53 5.76 9.62
CA LEU A 370 13.59 7.18 9.27
C LEU A 370 12.44 7.57 8.33
N LEU A 371 11.83 8.72 8.59
CA LEU A 371 10.78 9.32 7.76
C LEU A 371 11.19 10.74 7.35
N LEU A 372 11.41 10.96 6.06
CA LEU A 372 11.93 12.19 5.48
C LEU A 372 10.87 12.92 4.64
N TYR A 373 10.58 14.18 4.98
CA TYR A 373 9.77 15.07 4.15
C TYR A 373 10.67 15.99 3.34
N LEU A 374 10.91 15.62 2.07
CA LEU A 374 11.86 16.33 1.19
C LEU A 374 11.45 17.78 0.90
N ARG A 375 10.16 18.09 0.91
CA ARG A 375 9.66 19.46 0.63
C ARG A 375 10.15 20.48 1.65
N GLU A 376 10.29 20.05 2.90
CA GLU A 376 10.65 20.90 4.04
C GLU A 376 12.06 20.57 4.57
N GLY A 377 12.69 19.49 4.11
CA GLY A 377 13.99 19.01 4.58
C GLY A 377 13.96 18.35 5.96
N VAL A 378 12.77 18.05 6.50
CA VAL A 378 12.59 17.56 7.87
C VAL A 378 12.57 16.04 7.90
N MET A 379 13.47 15.44 8.67
CA MET A 379 13.50 14.01 8.97
C MET A 379 13.08 13.75 10.42
N LYS A 380 12.33 12.66 10.67
CA LYS A 380 12.11 12.12 12.02
C LYS A 380 12.50 10.65 12.11
N GLU A 381 13.06 10.28 13.25
CA GLU A 381 13.23 8.88 13.64
C GLU A 381 11.89 8.36 14.19
N VAL A 382 11.45 7.20 13.69
CA VAL A 382 10.21 6.52 14.06
C VAL A 382 10.61 5.21 14.72
N ASN A 383 10.49 5.14 16.04
CA ASN A 383 10.64 3.88 16.79
C ASN A 383 9.35 3.07 16.69
N ILE A 384 9.41 1.76 16.96
CA ILE A 384 8.23 0.90 16.98
C ILE A 384 8.08 0.14 18.31
N ASN A 385 6.94 0.34 18.97
CA ASN A 385 6.59 -0.30 20.24
C ASN A 385 5.72 -1.56 20.04
N ARG A 386 5.46 -2.26 21.15
CA ARG A 386 4.71 -3.53 21.16
C ARG A 386 3.24 -3.39 20.73
N HIS A 387 2.56 -2.34 21.17
CA HIS A 387 1.15 -2.08 20.86
C HIS A 387 0.96 -1.67 19.40
N GLU A 388 1.93 -0.94 18.84
CA GLU A 388 1.99 -0.59 17.41
C GLU A 388 2.17 -1.85 16.55
N LYS A 389 3.12 -2.74 16.89
CA LYS A 389 3.28 -4.06 16.23
C LYS A 389 1.98 -4.86 16.25
N ARG A 390 1.31 -4.95 17.41
CA ARG A 390 0.01 -5.63 17.56
C ARG A 390 -1.05 -5.01 16.66
N GLY A 391 -1.26 -3.69 16.74
CA GLY A 391 -2.27 -2.98 15.96
C GLY A 391 -2.06 -3.12 14.45
N LEU A 392 -0.82 -3.05 13.98
CA LEU A 392 -0.48 -3.25 12.57
C LEU A 392 -0.72 -4.69 12.08
N ILE A 393 -0.44 -5.71 12.90
CA ILE A 393 -0.77 -7.11 12.55
C ILE A 393 -2.28 -7.35 12.56
N MET A 394 -3.01 -6.84 13.56
CA MET A 394 -4.47 -6.93 13.58
C MET A 394 -5.08 -6.28 12.34
N LEU A 395 -4.61 -5.08 11.98
CA LEU A 395 -5.06 -4.37 10.79
C LEU A 395 -4.74 -5.13 9.49
N ARG A 396 -3.55 -5.72 9.41
CA ARG A 396 -3.18 -6.60 8.30
C ARG A 396 -4.06 -7.84 8.23
N ASN A 397 -4.45 -8.42 9.37
CA ASN A 397 -5.37 -9.57 9.44
C ASN A 397 -6.79 -9.19 9.01
N GLU A 398 -7.28 -8.00 9.34
CA GLU A 398 -8.55 -7.47 8.84
C GLU A 398 -8.50 -7.31 7.30
N VAL A 399 -7.49 -6.63 6.74
CA VAL A 399 -7.36 -6.50 5.27
C VAL A 399 -7.21 -7.87 4.60
N ALA A 400 -6.48 -8.79 5.23
CA ALA A 400 -6.34 -10.16 4.75
C ALA A 400 -7.63 -10.98 4.87
N SER A 401 -8.51 -10.76 5.85
CA SER A 401 -9.78 -11.51 5.92
C SER A 401 -10.68 -11.18 4.74
N TYR A 402 -10.82 -9.91 4.36
CA TYR A 402 -11.63 -9.53 3.19
C TYR A 402 -10.92 -9.68 1.83
N GLY A 403 -9.60 -9.90 1.83
CA GLY A 403 -8.80 -10.13 0.62
C GLY A 403 -8.56 -11.61 0.30
N ALA A 404 -8.14 -12.39 1.29
CA ALA A 404 -7.72 -13.77 1.16
C ALA A 404 -8.87 -14.78 1.26
N ARG A 405 -9.92 -14.48 2.03
CA ARG A 405 -11.05 -15.38 2.19
C ARG A 405 -11.91 -15.27 0.94
N SER A 406 -12.07 -16.40 0.27
CA SER A 406 -12.88 -16.55 -0.95
C SER A 406 -14.38 -16.53 -0.63
N GLU A 407 -14.83 -15.79 0.39
CA GLU A 407 -16.22 -15.79 0.87
C GLU A 407 -17.21 -15.33 -0.21
N LEU A 408 -16.76 -14.49 -1.15
CA LEU A 408 -17.53 -14.19 -2.36
C LEU A 408 -17.78 -15.45 -3.19
N THR A 409 -16.75 -16.27 -3.45
CA THR A 409 -16.92 -17.51 -4.22
C THR A 409 -17.63 -18.59 -3.41
N ASP A 410 -17.46 -18.68 -2.08
CA ASP A 410 -18.20 -19.60 -1.24
C ASP A 410 -19.69 -19.25 -1.16
N ARG A 411 -20.02 -17.94 -1.11
CA ARG A 411 -21.40 -17.48 -1.26
C ARG A 411 -21.94 -17.76 -2.66
N ILE A 412 -21.15 -17.57 -3.72
CA ILE A 412 -21.55 -17.93 -5.08
C ILE A 412 -21.76 -19.45 -5.23
N LYS A 413 -20.86 -20.29 -4.71
CA LYS A 413 -20.95 -21.76 -4.72
C LYS A 413 -22.21 -22.22 -3.97
N LYS A 414 -22.44 -21.72 -2.75
CA LYS A 414 -23.67 -21.96 -1.98
C LYS A 414 -24.92 -21.51 -2.75
N ASN A 415 -24.89 -20.35 -3.40
CA ASN A 415 -26.01 -19.87 -4.24
C ASN A 415 -26.18 -20.68 -5.54
N MET A 416 -25.13 -21.31 -6.08
CA MET A 416 -25.20 -22.22 -7.24
C MET A 416 -25.85 -23.57 -6.89
N GLU A 417 -25.79 -24.00 -5.63
CA GLU A 417 -26.48 -25.19 -5.11
C GLU A 417 -28.00 -24.97 -4.93
N ILE A 418 -28.46 -23.71 -4.98
CA ILE A 418 -29.89 -23.34 -4.89
C ILE A 418 -30.64 -23.63 -6.21
N SER A 419 -31.95 -23.85 -6.09
CA SER A 419 -32.87 -24.08 -7.20
C SER A 419 -32.73 -23.02 -8.31
N ALA A 420 -32.94 -23.40 -9.58
CA ALA A 420 -32.70 -22.52 -10.72
C ALA A 420 -33.58 -21.25 -10.75
N GLU A 421 -34.65 -21.23 -9.94
CA GLU A 421 -35.67 -20.19 -9.86
C GLU A 421 -35.33 -19.13 -8.79
N GLU A 422 -34.50 -19.47 -7.81
CA GLU A 422 -34.05 -18.60 -6.70
C GLU A 422 -32.60 -18.13 -6.87
N ARG A 423 -31.99 -18.35 -8.05
CA ARG A 423 -30.60 -17.97 -8.34
C ARG A 423 -30.40 -16.46 -8.43
N GLU A 424 -29.96 -15.86 -7.33
CA GLU A 424 -29.28 -14.58 -7.39
C GLU A 424 -27.86 -14.77 -7.97
N ILE A 425 -27.74 -14.46 -9.27
CA ILE A 425 -26.48 -14.50 -10.04
C ILE A 425 -25.48 -13.41 -9.57
N PHE A 426 -25.88 -12.54 -8.63
CA PHE A 426 -25.25 -11.25 -8.35
C PHE A 426 -24.94 -11.04 -6.86
N VAL A 427 -23.99 -11.80 -6.32
CA VAL A 427 -23.54 -11.62 -4.94
C VAL A 427 -22.50 -10.50 -4.88
N ALA A 428 -22.75 -9.46 -4.09
CA ALA A 428 -21.74 -8.44 -3.79
C ALA A 428 -20.64 -9.02 -2.87
N PRO A 429 -19.34 -8.67 -3.06
CA PRO A 429 -18.27 -9.05 -2.15
C PRO A 429 -18.60 -8.60 -0.73
N ASP A 430 -18.23 -9.40 0.26
CA ASP A 430 -18.21 -8.89 1.62
C ASP A 430 -17.06 -7.88 1.78
N LEU A 431 -17.34 -6.79 2.49
CA LEU A 431 -16.49 -5.62 2.58
C LEU A 431 -16.72 -4.96 3.94
N PRO A 432 -15.67 -4.44 4.63
CA PRO A 432 -15.82 -3.79 5.92
C PRO A 432 -16.88 -2.69 5.89
N GLU A 433 -17.56 -2.46 7.01
CA GLU A 433 -18.52 -1.35 7.11
C GLU A 433 -17.86 -0.01 6.71
N PRO A 434 -18.58 0.85 5.95
CA PRO A 434 -18.05 2.15 5.59
C PRO A 434 -18.12 3.11 6.78
N ILE A 435 -17.11 3.96 6.94
CA ILE A 435 -17.09 4.94 8.03
C ILE A 435 -18.23 5.97 7.95
N ASN A 436 -18.75 6.38 9.11
CA ASN A 436 -19.75 7.43 9.21
C ASN A 436 -19.13 8.84 9.21
N HIS A 437 -18.39 9.17 8.13
CA HIS A 437 -17.74 10.48 7.97
C HIS A 437 -17.97 11.08 6.56
N PRO A 438 -19.16 11.65 6.28
CA PRO A 438 -19.59 12.01 4.92
C PRO A 438 -18.62 12.93 4.16
N SER A 439 -17.97 13.88 4.84
CA SER A 439 -17.03 14.84 4.24
C SER A 439 -15.64 14.27 3.91
N ALA A 440 -15.31 13.07 4.42
CA ALA A 440 -14.13 12.31 4.02
C ALA A 440 -14.48 11.29 2.94
N CYS A 441 -15.63 10.61 3.08
CA CYS A 441 -16.14 9.70 2.05
C CYS A 441 -16.39 10.42 0.72
N SER A 442 -16.88 11.66 0.72
CA SER A 442 -17.08 12.46 -0.51
C SER A 442 -15.77 12.79 -1.24
N LYS A 443 -14.65 12.89 -0.52
CA LYS A 443 -13.30 13.12 -1.05
C LYS A 443 -12.51 11.84 -1.33
N CYS A 444 -13.06 10.66 -1.00
CA CYS A 444 -12.41 9.39 -1.24
C CYS A 444 -12.47 9.03 -2.73
N ALA A 445 -11.34 8.71 -3.36
CA ALA A 445 -11.30 8.28 -4.76
C ALA A 445 -12.16 7.02 -5.03
N TYR A 446 -12.22 6.12 -4.04
CA TYR A 446 -13.01 4.87 -4.10
C TYR A 446 -14.49 5.08 -3.78
N ASN A 447 -15.00 6.32 -3.66
CA ASN A 447 -16.38 6.63 -3.30
C ASN A 447 -17.40 6.00 -4.27
N SER A 448 -17.17 6.11 -5.58
CA SER A 448 -18.06 5.54 -6.61
C SER A 448 -18.20 4.02 -6.47
N LEU A 449 -17.10 3.30 -6.30
CA LEU A 449 -17.10 1.85 -6.03
C LEU A 449 -17.76 1.51 -4.69
N CYS A 450 -17.34 2.18 -3.61
CA CYS A 450 -17.83 1.96 -2.26
C CYS A 450 -19.35 2.07 -2.20
N CYS A 451 -19.91 3.14 -2.78
CA CYS A 451 -21.34 3.36 -2.87
C CYS A 451 -22.05 2.38 -3.82
N SER A 452 -21.41 1.95 -4.92
CA SER A 452 -21.99 0.95 -5.84
C SER A 452 -22.17 -0.40 -5.15
N PHE A 453 -21.16 -0.89 -4.41
CA PHE A 453 -21.29 -2.09 -3.58
C PHE A 453 -22.30 -1.90 -2.46
N LEU A 454 -22.23 -0.78 -1.73
CA LEU A 454 -23.16 -0.47 -0.64
C LEU A 454 -24.62 -0.46 -1.12
N SER A 455 -24.90 -0.04 -2.37
CA SER A 455 -26.26 -0.01 -2.92
C SER A 455 -26.94 -1.39 -2.99
N ARG A 456 -26.16 -2.48 -3.07
CA ARG A 456 -26.63 -3.88 -3.07
C ARG A 456 -26.25 -4.65 -1.82
N ASP A 457 -25.80 -3.93 -0.80
CA ASP A 457 -25.61 -4.45 0.54
C ASP A 457 -26.93 -4.30 1.32
N GLU A 458 -27.65 -5.41 1.48
CA GLU A 458 -28.93 -5.44 2.18
C GLU A 458 -28.81 -5.30 3.70
N SER A 459 -27.61 -5.51 4.27
CA SER A 459 -27.41 -5.37 5.72
C SER A 459 -27.38 -3.90 6.15
N LEU A 460 -26.84 -3.01 5.31
CA LEU A 460 -26.59 -1.60 5.63
C LEU A 460 -27.64 -0.62 5.04
N VAL A 461 -28.93 -0.97 5.06
CA VAL A 461 -30.03 -0.18 4.45
C VAL A 461 -30.10 1.28 4.94
N SER A 462 -29.79 1.54 6.21
CA SER A 462 -29.94 2.86 6.84
C SER A 462 -28.70 3.76 6.78
N HIS A 463 -27.57 3.30 6.23
CA HIS A 463 -26.31 4.03 6.35
C HIS A 463 -26.32 5.38 5.59
N PRO A 464 -25.89 6.52 6.19
CA PRO A 464 -25.98 7.85 5.57
C PRO A 464 -25.35 7.96 4.18
N LEU A 465 -24.32 7.17 3.87
CA LEU A 465 -23.67 7.17 2.56
C LEU A 465 -24.55 6.62 1.41
N LYS A 466 -25.65 5.90 1.70
CA LYS A 466 -26.63 5.53 0.66
C LYS A 466 -27.32 6.77 0.07
N GLN A 467 -27.48 7.84 0.84
CA GLN A 467 -27.96 9.13 0.35
C GLN A 467 -26.89 9.86 -0.49
N LEU A 468 -25.61 9.72 -0.11
CA LEU A 468 -24.48 10.28 -0.86
C LEU A 468 -24.36 9.65 -2.27
N HIS A 469 -24.62 8.34 -2.40
CA HIS A 469 -24.66 7.66 -3.70
C HIS A 469 -25.63 8.33 -4.69
N GLN A 470 -26.84 8.68 -4.24
CA GLN A 470 -27.87 9.31 -5.06
C GLN A 470 -27.50 10.73 -5.54
N GLN A 471 -26.55 11.38 -4.86
CA GLN A 471 -26.08 12.73 -5.21
C GLN A 471 -24.85 12.72 -6.13
N ILE A 472 -24.10 11.62 -6.16
CA ILE A 472 -22.79 11.53 -6.85
C ILE A 472 -22.82 10.57 -8.05
N SER A 473 -23.69 9.56 -8.05
CA SER A 473 -23.74 8.54 -9.09
C SER A 473 -24.66 8.93 -10.25
N THR A 474 -24.10 8.94 -11.47
CA THR A 474 -24.87 8.92 -12.73
C THR A 474 -25.21 7.50 -13.19
N LEU A 475 -24.80 6.46 -12.43
CA LEU A 475 -25.00 5.06 -12.79
C LEU A 475 -26.43 4.63 -12.46
N THR A 476 -27.08 3.95 -13.40
CA THR A 476 -28.36 3.28 -13.19
C THR A 476 -28.17 1.98 -12.41
N SER A 477 -29.25 1.45 -11.84
CA SER A 477 -29.25 0.14 -11.18
C SER A 477 -28.68 -0.97 -12.08
N SER A 478 -29.00 -0.95 -13.39
CA SER A 478 -28.51 -1.92 -14.37
C SER A 478 -27.00 -1.84 -14.64
N HIS A 479 -26.38 -0.66 -14.53
CA HIS A 479 -24.92 -0.53 -14.61
C HIS A 479 -24.25 -1.13 -13.38
N ILE A 480 -24.87 -0.97 -12.20
CA ILE A 480 -24.39 -1.55 -10.94
C ILE A 480 -24.53 -3.07 -10.96
N ASP A 481 -25.65 -3.61 -11.45
CA ASP A 481 -25.86 -5.06 -11.64
C ASP A 481 -24.80 -5.66 -12.56
N TYR A 482 -24.53 -5.01 -13.69
CA TYR A 482 -23.48 -5.41 -14.62
C TYR A 482 -22.09 -5.44 -13.96
N PHE A 483 -21.75 -4.37 -13.22
CA PHE A 483 -20.47 -4.28 -12.52
C PHE A 483 -20.30 -5.39 -11.46
N ILE A 484 -21.30 -5.60 -10.60
CA ILE A 484 -21.26 -6.64 -9.56
C ILE A 484 -21.15 -8.03 -10.19
N LYS A 485 -21.88 -8.30 -11.28
CA LYS A 485 -21.78 -9.56 -12.02
C LYS A 485 -20.34 -9.84 -12.46
N TRP A 486 -19.73 -8.90 -13.18
CA TRP A 486 -18.39 -9.10 -13.72
C TRP A 486 -17.33 -9.18 -12.63
N ASN A 487 -17.47 -8.42 -11.55
CA ASN A 487 -16.62 -8.56 -10.37
C ASN A 487 -16.73 -9.98 -9.74
N GLY A 488 -17.93 -10.55 -9.65
CA GLY A 488 -18.13 -11.91 -9.18
C GLY A 488 -17.50 -12.97 -10.10
N LEU A 489 -17.64 -12.81 -11.42
CA LEU A 489 -17.03 -13.72 -12.40
C LEU A 489 -15.49 -13.66 -12.38
N LEU A 490 -14.93 -12.45 -12.33
CA LEU A 490 -13.48 -12.25 -12.24
C LEU A 490 -12.91 -12.82 -10.94
N ALA A 491 -13.63 -12.72 -9.82
CA ALA A 491 -13.20 -13.32 -8.55
C ALA A 491 -13.18 -14.87 -8.57
N LEU A 492 -14.09 -15.50 -9.32
CA LEU A 492 -14.06 -16.96 -9.54
C LEU A 492 -12.86 -17.38 -10.40
N GLU A 493 -12.57 -16.62 -11.46
CA GLU A 493 -11.41 -16.84 -12.32
C GLU A 493 -10.09 -16.60 -11.56
N GLU A 494 -10.02 -15.55 -10.74
CA GLU A 494 -8.88 -15.25 -9.87
C GLU A 494 -8.65 -16.34 -8.81
N GLU A 495 -9.71 -16.89 -8.20
CA GLU A 495 -9.58 -18.03 -7.27
C GLU A 495 -8.98 -19.24 -7.97
N GLN A 496 -9.49 -19.61 -9.16
CA GLN A 496 -8.96 -20.73 -9.93
C GLN A 496 -7.49 -20.49 -10.32
N LEU A 497 -7.17 -19.30 -10.83
CA LEU A 497 -5.80 -18.91 -11.15
C LEU A 497 -4.91 -18.86 -9.91
N SER A 498 -5.40 -18.51 -8.73
CA SER A 498 -4.63 -18.48 -7.47
C SER A 498 -4.32 -19.89 -6.95
N ASN A 499 -5.23 -20.84 -7.19
CA ASN A 499 -5.01 -22.26 -6.90
C ASN A 499 -4.02 -22.91 -7.88
N GLU A 500 -4.02 -22.50 -9.14
CA GLU A 500 -3.08 -22.96 -10.17
C GLU A 500 -1.70 -22.27 -10.05
N ASN A 501 -1.66 -20.97 -9.75
CA ASN A 501 -0.44 -20.18 -9.57
C ASN A 501 0.21 -20.51 -8.23
N GLN A 502 1.10 -21.51 -8.26
CA GLN A 502 1.79 -22.03 -7.07
C GLN A 502 2.89 -21.08 -6.53
N ILE A 503 2.68 -19.76 -6.57
CA ILE A 503 3.57 -18.73 -6.00
C ILE A 503 3.87 -19.04 -4.53
N LYS A 504 2.87 -19.54 -3.78
CA LYS A 504 3.04 -20.00 -2.39
C LYS A 504 4.14 -21.05 -2.24
N ASN A 505 4.36 -21.92 -3.24
CA ASN A 505 5.47 -22.89 -3.20
C ASN A 505 6.84 -22.22 -3.08
N MET A 506 7.02 -20.95 -3.46
CA MET A 506 8.28 -20.22 -3.29
C MET A 506 8.78 -20.24 -1.85
N TRP A 507 7.87 -20.24 -0.87
CA TRP A 507 8.16 -20.34 0.57
C TRP A 507 7.63 -21.61 1.25
N LEU A 508 6.64 -22.31 0.66
CA LEU A 508 6.11 -23.57 1.20
C LEU A 508 6.89 -24.81 0.74
N ARG A 509 7.68 -24.75 -0.34
CA ARG A 509 8.43 -25.90 -0.87
C ARG A 509 9.90 -25.58 -1.08
N ALA A 510 10.75 -26.52 -0.67
CA ALA A 510 12.19 -26.47 -0.91
C ALA A 510 12.51 -26.30 -2.41
N PRO A 511 13.56 -25.52 -2.77
CA PRO A 511 13.91 -25.25 -4.16
C PRO A 511 14.11 -26.51 -5.02
N GLU A 512 14.63 -27.58 -4.43
CA GLU A 512 14.90 -28.87 -5.08
C GLU A 512 13.60 -29.57 -5.50
N ILE A 513 12.57 -29.52 -4.63
CA ILE A 513 11.25 -30.07 -4.91
C ILE A 513 10.57 -29.26 -6.01
N ARG A 514 10.73 -27.93 -6.01
CA ARG A 514 10.20 -27.08 -7.09
C ARG A 514 10.89 -27.36 -8.43
N ALA A 515 12.22 -27.52 -8.42
CA ALA A 515 12.98 -27.87 -9.62
C ALA A 515 12.62 -29.25 -10.19
N ALA A 516 12.46 -30.26 -9.35
CA ALA A 516 12.03 -31.60 -9.77
C ALA A 516 10.63 -31.61 -10.42
N ASN A 517 9.76 -30.67 -10.04
CA ASN A 517 8.43 -30.47 -10.62
C ASN A 517 8.42 -29.51 -11.84
N GLY A 518 9.59 -29.07 -12.33
CA GLY A 518 9.69 -28.12 -13.45
C GLY A 518 9.27 -26.68 -13.11
N GLN A 519 9.15 -26.31 -11.84
CA GLN A 519 8.62 -25.02 -11.39
C GLN A 519 9.69 -23.94 -11.14
N SER A 520 10.97 -24.31 -11.14
CA SER A 520 12.07 -23.37 -10.88
C SER A 520 13.41 -23.92 -11.32
N VAL A 521 14.32 -23.05 -11.76
CA VAL A 521 15.74 -23.38 -11.92
C VAL A 521 16.49 -23.00 -10.64
N ILE A 522 17.42 -23.87 -10.22
CA ILE A 522 18.21 -23.71 -8.99
C ILE A 522 19.71 -23.76 -9.29
N ASN A 523 20.53 -23.41 -8.29
CA ASN A 523 21.99 -23.37 -8.38
C ASN A 523 22.53 -22.44 -9.48
N LEU A 524 21.81 -21.35 -9.76
CA LEU A 524 22.25 -20.26 -10.63
C LEU A 524 23.19 -19.31 -9.89
N MET A 525 24.18 -18.77 -10.58
CA MET A 525 25.06 -17.68 -10.13
C MET A 525 25.12 -16.60 -11.21
N VAL A 526 25.20 -15.32 -10.84
CA VAL A 526 25.52 -14.24 -11.79
C VAL A 526 26.99 -14.35 -12.17
N VAL A 527 27.30 -14.29 -13.47
CA VAL A 527 28.67 -14.55 -13.98
C VAL A 527 29.28 -13.43 -14.83
N ASP A 528 28.52 -12.38 -15.14
CA ASP A 528 29.00 -11.19 -15.85
C ASP A 528 28.63 -9.92 -15.05
N ASP A 529 29.25 -8.79 -15.39
CA ASP A 529 28.82 -7.48 -14.91
C ASP A 529 27.39 -7.18 -15.39
N VAL A 530 26.58 -6.62 -14.51
CA VAL A 530 25.18 -6.26 -14.79
C VAL A 530 25.14 -5.07 -15.75
N VAL A 531 24.40 -5.19 -16.85
CA VAL A 531 24.27 -4.13 -17.86
C VAL A 531 22.95 -3.39 -17.67
N GLU A 532 23.02 -2.11 -17.30
CA GLU A 532 21.88 -1.18 -17.21
C GLU A 532 21.43 -0.82 -18.66
N VAL A 533 20.17 -1.12 -18.99
CA VAL A 533 19.55 -0.89 -20.30
C VAL A 533 18.21 -0.20 -20.07
N GLU A 534 18.19 1.11 -20.33
CA GLU A 534 17.08 1.98 -19.94
C GLU A 534 16.77 1.78 -18.43
N ASP A 535 15.53 1.43 -18.08
CA ASP A 535 15.09 1.29 -16.69
C ASP A 535 15.22 -0.15 -16.15
N HIS A 536 15.96 -1.03 -16.85
CA HIS A 536 16.11 -2.45 -16.52
C HIS A 536 17.58 -2.90 -16.48
N TYR A 537 17.84 -3.98 -15.76
CA TYR A 537 19.16 -4.54 -15.51
C TYR A 537 19.28 -5.93 -16.13
N LEU A 538 20.09 -6.06 -17.17
CA LEU A 538 20.40 -7.34 -17.80
C LEU A 538 21.34 -8.16 -16.92
N HIS A 539 20.84 -9.32 -16.48
CA HIS A 539 21.54 -10.26 -15.63
C HIS A 539 21.78 -11.59 -16.35
N ASN A 540 23.03 -12.03 -16.40
CA ASN A 540 23.42 -13.34 -16.93
C ASN A 540 23.62 -14.34 -15.79
N PHE A 541 22.69 -15.29 -15.68
CA PHE A 541 22.73 -16.37 -14.70
C PHE A 541 23.29 -17.65 -15.34
N GLN A 542 24.38 -18.20 -14.81
CA GLN A 542 24.92 -19.50 -15.20
C GLN A 542 24.63 -20.56 -14.14
N GLN A 543 24.27 -21.77 -14.57
CA GLN A 543 24.11 -22.89 -13.66
C GLN A 543 25.48 -23.37 -13.16
N LYS A 544 25.64 -23.44 -11.83
CA LYS A 544 26.83 -23.96 -11.17
C LYS A 544 26.94 -25.46 -11.43
N SER A 545 28.01 -25.87 -12.08
CA SER A 545 28.31 -27.28 -12.34
C SER A 545 28.67 -28.03 -11.05
N SER A 546 27.69 -28.68 -10.44
CA SER A 546 27.92 -29.87 -9.61
C SER A 546 28.50 -31.00 -10.46
N SER A 547 29.33 -31.86 -9.87
CA SER A 547 30.20 -32.80 -10.58
C SER A 547 29.49 -33.95 -11.33
N GLU A 548 28.17 -34.01 -11.30
CA GLU A 548 27.37 -34.96 -12.09
C GLU A 548 26.27 -34.19 -12.82
N GLN A 549 26.36 -34.18 -14.16
CA GLN A 549 25.44 -33.60 -15.14
C GLN A 549 25.09 -32.11 -14.95
N VAL A 550 25.70 -31.26 -15.80
CA VAL A 550 25.13 -29.93 -16.09
C VAL A 550 23.79 -30.15 -16.77
N GLY A 551 22.70 -29.69 -16.13
CA GLY A 551 21.37 -29.75 -16.72
C GLY A 551 21.28 -28.78 -17.88
N ASP A 552 20.93 -29.27 -19.08
CA ASP A 552 20.70 -28.38 -20.22
C ASP A 552 19.40 -27.61 -19.97
N LEU A 553 19.55 -26.32 -19.66
CA LEU A 553 18.46 -25.43 -19.24
C LEU A 553 17.37 -25.30 -20.31
N THR A 554 17.64 -25.65 -21.57
CA THR A 554 16.62 -25.67 -22.64
C THR A 554 15.53 -26.73 -22.41
N PHE A 555 15.76 -27.74 -21.56
CA PHE A 555 14.74 -28.72 -21.15
C PHE A 555 13.89 -28.28 -19.96
N THR A 556 14.11 -27.10 -19.38
CA THR A 556 13.32 -26.59 -18.24
C THR A 556 11.90 -26.17 -18.60
N GLY A 557 11.59 -26.05 -19.90
CA GLY A 557 10.32 -25.53 -20.41
C GLY A 557 10.25 -24.00 -20.48
N ILE A 558 11.24 -23.29 -19.92
CA ILE A 558 11.30 -21.82 -19.90
C ILE A 558 11.57 -21.27 -21.31
N THR A 559 10.72 -20.36 -21.75
CA THR A 559 10.82 -19.69 -23.06
C THR A 559 11.16 -18.19 -22.95
N PRO A 560 11.85 -17.60 -23.95
CA PRO A 560 12.06 -16.15 -24.02
C PRO A 560 10.74 -15.37 -24.01
N GLY A 561 10.68 -14.32 -23.18
CA GLY A 561 9.48 -13.50 -22.96
C GLY A 561 8.71 -13.85 -21.69
N GLU A 562 8.92 -15.03 -21.08
CA GLU A 562 8.32 -15.43 -19.81
C GLU A 562 8.74 -14.51 -18.65
N TYR A 563 7.81 -14.28 -17.73
CA TYR A 563 8.02 -13.44 -16.55
C TYR A 563 8.32 -14.31 -15.33
N LEU A 564 9.53 -14.20 -14.80
CA LEU A 564 10.02 -15.01 -13.68
C LEU A 564 10.44 -14.12 -12.49
N ARG A 565 10.50 -14.74 -11.31
CA ARG A 565 10.96 -14.10 -10.06
C ARG A 565 12.28 -14.71 -9.61
N VAL A 566 13.26 -13.86 -9.31
CA VAL A 566 14.57 -14.26 -8.79
C VAL A 566 14.54 -14.26 -7.26
N SER A 567 15.08 -15.31 -6.65
CA SER A 567 15.20 -15.49 -5.20
C SER A 567 16.59 -16.04 -4.88
N SER A 568 17.16 -15.64 -3.74
CA SER A 568 18.36 -16.26 -3.18
C SER A 568 18.00 -17.36 -2.19
N SER A 569 18.99 -18.00 -1.57
CA SER A 569 18.77 -18.96 -0.48
C SER A 569 18.10 -18.35 0.75
N ASN A 570 18.27 -17.04 0.97
CA ASN A 570 17.86 -16.35 2.20
C ASN A 570 16.74 -15.33 1.97
N ARG A 571 16.48 -14.93 0.72
CA ARG A 571 15.45 -13.94 0.35
C ARG A 571 14.63 -14.41 -0.84
N ILE A 572 13.32 -14.42 -0.68
CA ILE A 572 12.37 -14.66 -1.78
C ILE A 572 12.07 -13.37 -2.55
N ALA A 573 11.75 -13.49 -3.84
CA ALA A 573 11.21 -12.43 -4.68
C ALA A 573 12.00 -11.10 -4.64
N ILE A 574 13.33 -11.19 -4.74
CA ILE A 574 14.23 -10.03 -4.73
C ILE A 574 13.94 -9.13 -5.93
N ALA A 575 13.93 -9.75 -7.12
CA ALA A 575 13.71 -9.09 -8.40
C ALA A 575 12.70 -9.90 -9.22
N ALA A 576 12.01 -9.24 -10.13
CA ALA A 576 11.18 -9.89 -11.14
C ALA A 576 11.47 -9.27 -12.52
N GLY A 577 11.17 -10.02 -13.58
CA GLY A 577 11.47 -9.58 -14.92
C GLY A 577 11.31 -10.66 -15.99
N ARG A 578 11.68 -10.35 -17.22
CA ARG A 578 11.48 -11.23 -18.39
C ARG A 578 12.75 -11.96 -18.80
N VAL A 579 12.59 -13.20 -19.23
CA VAL A 579 13.66 -13.97 -19.88
C VAL A 579 13.94 -13.36 -21.25
N VAL A 580 15.19 -12.96 -21.51
CA VAL A 580 15.63 -12.40 -22.80
C VAL A 580 16.16 -13.50 -23.70
N SER A 581 16.99 -14.39 -23.15
CA SER A 581 17.52 -15.55 -23.88
C SER A 581 17.86 -16.69 -22.93
N ILE A 582 17.80 -17.93 -23.46
CA ILE A 582 18.16 -19.14 -22.74
C ILE A 582 19.10 -19.97 -23.61
N ASN A 583 20.25 -20.32 -23.05
CA ASN A 583 21.22 -21.26 -23.61
C ASN A 583 21.33 -22.48 -22.68
N LYS A 584 22.06 -23.51 -23.11
CA LYS A 584 22.23 -24.76 -22.35
C LYS A 584 22.64 -24.57 -20.89
N ASN A 585 23.51 -23.59 -20.61
CA ASN A 585 24.06 -23.39 -19.27
C ASN A 585 23.75 -22.00 -18.69
N THR A 586 23.12 -21.10 -19.46
CA THR A 586 22.91 -19.69 -19.06
C THR A 586 21.50 -19.20 -19.38
N ILE A 587 20.92 -18.41 -18.47
CA ILE A 587 19.67 -17.68 -18.66
C ILE A 587 19.99 -16.19 -18.52
N THR A 588 19.65 -15.40 -19.54
CA THR A 588 19.72 -13.93 -19.48
C THR A 588 18.34 -13.39 -19.16
N MET A 589 18.22 -12.58 -18.11
CA MET A 589 16.98 -11.91 -17.72
C MET A 589 17.12 -10.40 -17.74
N SER A 590 16.06 -9.71 -18.15
CA SER A 590 15.88 -8.27 -17.95
C SER A 590 15.05 -8.09 -16.68
N LEU A 591 15.70 -7.63 -15.61
CA LEU A 591 15.13 -7.47 -14.27
C LEU A 591 14.90 -5.98 -13.96
N GLU A 592 13.97 -5.70 -13.05
CA GLU A 592 13.73 -4.34 -12.51
C GLU A 592 14.87 -3.79 -11.63
N ARG A 593 15.82 -4.65 -11.23
CA ARG A 593 16.95 -4.35 -10.34
C ARG A 593 18.05 -5.40 -10.47
#